data_AF-X1GJK2-F1
#
_entry.id   AF-X1GJK2-F1
#
_cell.length_a   1.000
_cell.length_b   1.000
_cell.length_c   1.000
_cell.angle_alpha   90.00
_cell.angle_beta   90.00
_cell.angle_gamma   90.00
#
_symmetry.space_group_name_H-M   'P 1'
#
loop_
_entity.id
_entity.type
_entity.pdbx_description
1 polymer ?
#
loop_
_entity_poly.entity_id
_entity_poly.type
_entity_poly.pdbx_seq_one_letter_code
_entity_poly.pdbx_strand_id
1 'polypeptide(L)'
;MRKIDVSGYLVKLKTPAGEMHDIQYDVKEMLVGILLHSSLQLTGIELHARMPIADKIKKHDLSKGELLLEEDEYSKLLSAVKTIQGFGMNDAEMVRRIIEAEEVAVKEAVK
;
A
#
# COMPACT_ATOMS: atom_id res chain seq x y z
N MET A 1 10.38 -8.07 9.56
CA MET A 1 9.35 -8.03 8.51
C MET A 1 8.14 -7.32 9.08
N ARG A 2 7.38 -6.65 8.21
CA ARG A 2 6.12 -5.98 8.55
C ARG A 2 4.99 -6.63 7.81
N LYS A 3 3.82 -6.69 8.46
CA LYS A 3 2.60 -7.23 7.88
C LYS A 3 1.61 -6.11 7.60
N ILE A 4 1.09 -6.05 6.38
CA ILE A 4 0.10 -5.03 5.96
C ILE A 4 -1.13 -5.74 5.40
N ASP A 5 -2.31 -5.34 5.85
CA ASP A 5 -3.57 -5.79 5.25
C ASP A 5 -3.84 -5.04 3.94
N VAL A 6 -3.82 -5.77 2.83
CA VAL A 6 -4.04 -5.29 1.46
C VAL A 6 -5.43 -5.64 0.93
N SER A 7 -6.34 -6.09 1.80
CA SER A 7 -7.74 -6.34 1.46
C SER A 7 -8.43 -5.03 1.10
N GLY A 8 -9.10 -5.00 -0.06
CA GLY A 8 -9.90 -3.84 -0.45
C GLY A 8 -11.09 -3.62 0.50
N TYR A 9 -11.55 -2.37 0.60
CA TYR A 9 -12.69 -1.99 1.42
C TYR A 9 -13.67 -1.11 0.65
N LEU A 10 -14.92 -1.04 1.09
CA LEU A 10 -15.94 -0.22 0.44
C LEU A 10 -15.82 1.24 0.88
N VAL A 11 -15.79 2.15 -0.09
CA VAL A 11 -15.87 3.59 0.12
C VAL A 11 -17.14 4.15 -0.49
N LYS A 12 -17.74 5.12 0.20
CA LYS A 12 -18.97 5.76 -0.26
C LYS A 12 -18.63 6.98 -1.09
N LEU A 13 -18.98 6.95 -2.37
CA LEU A 13 -18.76 8.07 -3.28
C LEU A 13 -20.09 8.70 -3.67
N LYS A 14 -20.13 10.03 -3.62
CA LYS A 14 -21.27 10.82 -4.07
C LYS A 14 -21.12 11.12 -5.55
N THR A 15 -22.10 10.72 -6.36
CA THR A 15 -22.13 11.04 -7.79
C THR A 15 -22.49 12.50 -8.02
N PRO A 16 -22.24 13.06 -9.22
CA PRO A 16 -22.70 14.40 -9.57
C PRO A 16 -24.23 14.58 -9.45
N ALA A 17 -24.99 13.50 -9.59
CA ALA A 17 -26.45 13.47 -9.39
C ALA A 17 -26.88 13.49 -7.90
N GLY A 18 -25.93 13.37 -6.97
CA GLY A 18 -26.15 13.40 -5.54
C GLY A 18 -26.39 12.04 -4.87
N GLU A 19 -26.37 10.95 -5.65
CA GLU A 19 -26.57 9.58 -5.18
C GLU A 19 -25.28 9.04 -4.54
N MET A 20 -25.42 8.19 -3.53
CA MET A 20 -24.29 7.55 -2.86
C MET A 20 -24.11 6.13 -3.41
N HIS A 21 -22.91 5.81 -3.88
CA HIS A 21 -22.55 4.47 -4.33
C HIS A 21 -21.38 3.93 -3.51
N ASP A 22 -21.46 2.64 -3.18
CA ASP A 22 -20.36 1.91 -2.59
C ASP A 22 -19.44 1.43 -3.73
N ILE A 23 -18.18 1.87 -3.69
CA ILE A 23 -17.15 1.49 -4.65
C ILE A 23 -16.04 0.75 -3.90
N GLN A 24 -15.52 -0.31 -4.50
CA GLN A 24 -14.39 -1.05 -3.95
C GLN A 24 -13.11 -0.21 -4.07
N TYR A 25 -12.48 0.09 -2.93
CA TYR A 25 -11.16 0.70 -2.87
C TYR A 25 -10.09 -0.39 -3.07
N ASP A 26 -9.34 -0.31 -4.18
CA ASP A 26 -8.26 -1.25 -4.47
C ASP A 26 -6.98 -0.82 -3.74
N VAL A 27 -6.77 -1.39 -2.56
CA VAL A 27 -5.57 -1.11 -1.75
C VAL A 27 -4.29 -1.48 -2.51
N LYS A 28 -4.27 -2.55 -3.30
CA LYS A 28 -3.04 -2.97 -4.02
C LYS A 28 -2.65 -1.96 -5.08
N GLU A 29 -3.61 -1.51 -5.88
CA GLU A 29 -3.37 -0.49 -6.90
C GLU A 29 -2.89 0.82 -6.26
N MET A 30 -3.52 1.23 -5.16
CA MET A 30 -3.13 2.43 -4.43
C MET A 30 -1.74 2.33 -3.80
N LEU A 31 -1.36 1.18 -3.24
CA LEU A 31 -0.01 0.94 -2.72
C LEU A 31 1.05 1.03 -3.82
N VAL A 32 0.79 0.45 -4.99
CA VAL A 32 1.69 0.58 -6.16
C VAL A 32 1.78 2.03 -6.61
N GLY A 33 0.65 2.74 -6.70
CA GLY A 33 0.59 4.14 -7.07
C GLY A 33 1.38 5.03 -6.12
N ILE A 34 1.26 4.82 -4.81
CA ILE A 34 2.01 5.55 -3.78
C ILE A 34 3.50 5.26 -3.85
N LEU A 35 3.89 3.99 -4.03
CA LEU A 35 5.29 3.59 -4.07
C LEU A 35 6.07 4.25 -5.23
N LEU A 36 5.38 4.50 -6.34
CA LEU A 36 5.92 5.02 -7.60
C LEU A 36 5.43 6.45 -7.92
N HIS A 37 4.81 7.14 -6.97
CA HIS A 37 4.20 8.45 -7.19
C HIS A 37 5.24 9.51 -7.60
N SER A 38 4.89 10.38 -8.53
CA SER A 38 5.79 11.42 -9.06
C SER A 38 6.26 12.42 -7.99
N SER A 39 5.43 12.71 -6.98
CA SER A 39 5.79 13.57 -5.84
C SER A 39 6.99 13.06 -5.03
N LEU A 40 7.39 11.81 -5.19
CA LEU A 40 8.57 11.25 -4.54
C LEU A 40 9.87 11.68 -5.21
N GLN A 41 9.80 12.24 -6.42
CA GLN A 41 10.95 12.72 -7.20
C GLN A 41 12.10 11.69 -7.30
N LEU A 42 11.74 10.43 -7.52
CA LEU A 42 12.70 9.33 -7.57
C LEU A 42 13.67 9.48 -8.74
N THR A 43 14.94 9.24 -8.46
CA THR A 43 15.93 8.97 -9.50
C THR A 43 15.61 7.65 -10.21
N GLY A 44 16.18 7.44 -11.40
CA GLY A 44 16.00 6.18 -12.13
C GLY A 44 16.46 4.93 -11.34
N ILE A 45 17.51 5.07 -10.52
CA ILE A 45 18.02 3.98 -9.67
C ILE A 45 17.01 3.65 -8.57
N GLU A 46 16.46 4.67 -7.90
CA GLU A 46 15.46 4.46 -6.84
C GLU A 46 14.16 3.90 -7.38
N LEU A 47 13.73 4.38 -8.55
CA LEU A 47 12.59 3.84 -9.27
C LEU A 47 12.81 2.34 -9.56
N HIS A 48 13.96 1.99 -10.15
CA HIS A 48 14.30 0.61 -10.45
C HIS A 48 14.32 -0.27 -9.19
N ALA A 49 14.85 0.22 -8.07
CA ALA A 49 14.87 -0.50 -6.80
C ALA A 49 13.47 -0.72 -6.19
N ARG A 50 12.48 0.12 -6.53
CA ARG A 50 11.09 -0.02 -6.05
C ARG A 50 10.21 -0.88 -6.95
N MET A 51 10.59 -1.09 -8.21
CA MET A 51 9.84 -1.92 -9.16
C MET A 51 9.58 -3.35 -8.65
N PRO A 52 10.56 -4.08 -8.06
CA PRO A 52 10.30 -5.41 -7.52
C PRO A 52 9.23 -5.44 -6.41
N ILE A 53 9.17 -4.38 -5.60
CA ILE A 53 8.18 -4.25 -4.52
C ILE A 53 6.79 -3.99 -5.12
N ALA A 54 6.70 -3.13 -6.14
CA ALA A 54 5.46 -2.88 -6.87
C ALA A 54 4.92 -4.18 -7.52
N ASP A 55 5.81 -4.96 -8.15
CA ASP A 55 5.46 -6.25 -8.73
C ASP A 55 4.99 -7.26 -7.68
N LYS A 56 5.66 -7.30 -6.52
CA LYS A 56 5.29 -8.13 -5.38
C LYS A 56 3.88 -7.79 -4.88
N ILE A 57 3.57 -6.50 -4.71
CA ILE A 57 2.23 -6.03 -4.32
C ILE A 57 1.20 -6.45 -5.38
N LYS A 58 1.47 -6.17 -6.66
CA LYS A 58 0.52 -6.44 -7.75
C LYS A 58 0.18 -7.92 -7.88
N LYS A 59 1.20 -8.79 -7.79
CA LYS A 59 1.07 -10.25 -7.88
C LYS A 59 0.55 -10.90 -6.60
N HIS A 60 0.41 -10.14 -5.50
CA HIS A 60 -0.10 -10.68 -4.25
C HIS A 60 -1.55 -11.17 -4.40
N ASP A 61 -1.78 -12.38 -3.91
CA ASP A 61 -3.08 -13.03 -3.92
C ASP A 61 -3.99 -12.39 -2.86
N LEU A 62 -5.10 -11.81 -3.33
CA LEU A 62 -6.09 -11.15 -2.46
C LEU A 62 -6.76 -12.12 -1.48
N SER A 63 -6.78 -13.42 -1.77
CA SER A 63 -7.36 -14.42 -0.86
C SER A 63 -6.60 -14.54 0.47
N LYS A 64 -5.35 -14.06 0.51
CA LYS A 64 -4.52 -14.06 1.72
C LYS A 64 -4.72 -12.83 2.58
N GLY A 65 -5.20 -11.72 2.02
CA GLY A 65 -5.42 -10.44 2.70
C GLY A 65 -4.15 -9.74 3.22
N GLU A 66 -3.12 -10.47 3.61
CA GLU A 66 -1.94 -9.98 4.31
C GLU A 66 -0.68 -10.06 3.44
N LEU A 67 -0.08 -8.89 3.18
CA LEU A 67 1.21 -8.77 2.51
C LEU A 67 2.35 -8.67 3.54
N LEU A 68 3.35 -9.53 3.40
CA LEU A 68 4.59 -9.46 4.17
C LEU A 68 5.64 -8.66 3.40
N LEU A 69 6.19 -7.65 4.06
CA LEU A 69 7.28 -6.81 3.55
C LEU A 69 8.52 -6.96 4.42
N GLU A 70 9.68 -7.01 3.79
CA GLU A 70 10.95 -6.83 4.49
C GLU A 70 11.05 -5.40 5.03
N GLU A 71 11.92 -5.16 6.02
CA GLU A 71 12.04 -3.83 6.63
C GLU A 71 12.47 -2.75 5.62
N ASP A 72 13.33 -3.12 4.66
CA ASP A 72 13.77 -2.20 3.62
C ASP A 72 12.65 -1.92 2.60
N GLU A 73 11.76 -2.88 2.33
CA GLU A 73 10.59 -2.68 1.48
C GLU A 73 9.54 -1.81 2.18
N TYR A 74 9.26 -2.12 3.45
CA TYR A 74 8.35 -1.37 4.30
C TYR A 74 8.79 0.07 4.47
N SER A 75 10.08 0.31 4.74
CA SER A 75 10.60 1.67 4.91
C SER A 75 10.43 2.53 3.66
N LYS A 76 10.53 1.97 2.45
CA LYS A 76 10.27 2.68 1.20
C LYS A 76 8.79 3.05 1.06
N LEU A 77 7.88 2.15 1.44
CA LEU A 77 6.44 2.40 1.43
C LEU A 77 6.04 3.46 2.48
N LEU A 78 6.55 3.32 3.71
CA LEU A 78 6.32 4.28 4.79
C LEU A 78 6.88 5.67 4.43
N SER A 79 8.07 5.74 3.82
CA SER A 79 8.62 6.99 3.32
C SER A 79 7.71 7.61 2.27
N ALA A 80 7.13 6.82 1.36
CA ALA A 80 6.23 7.33 0.33
C ALA A 80 4.98 7.97 0.94
N VAL A 81 4.36 7.31 1.92
CA VAL A 81 3.21 7.85 2.67
C VAL A 81 3.56 9.14 3.41
N LYS A 82 4.75 9.24 3.98
CA LYS A 82 5.22 10.45 4.67
C LYS A 82 5.50 11.63 3.74
N THR A 83 5.85 11.36 2.48
CA THR A 83 6.21 12.38 1.49
C THR A 83 5.01 12.89 0.70
N ILE A 84 4.08 12.00 0.33
CA ILE A 84 2.91 12.37 -0.49
C ILE A 84 1.94 13.21 0.36
N GLN A 85 1.34 14.21 -0.28
CA GLN A 85 0.33 15.08 0.31
C GLN A 85 -1.00 14.90 -0.43
N GLY A 86 -2.10 15.33 0.21
CA GLY A 86 -3.44 15.31 -0.41
C GLY A 86 -4.23 14.02 -0.20
N PHE A 87 -3.84 13.17 0.77
CA PHE A 87 -4.66 12.03 1.19
C PHE A 87 -6.04 12.49 1.67
N GLY A 88 -7.08 11.80 1.18
CA GLY A 88 -8.47 12.07 1.53
C GLY A 88 -9.04 11.08 2.54
N MET A 89 -10.31 11.28 2.87
CA MET A 89 -11.04 10.41 3.81
C MET A 89 -11.05 8.94 3.37
N ASN A 90 -11.09 8.68 2.06
CA ASN A 90 -11.10 7.32 1.52
C ASN A 90 -9.75 6.61 1.65
N ASP A 91 -8.65 7.35 1.76
CA ASP A 91 -7.30 6.79 1.87
C ASP A 91 -6.90 6.49 3.32
N ALA A 92 -7.63 7.05 4.29
CA ALA A 92 -7.26 7.06 5.70
C ALA A 92 -7.02 5.64 6.26
N GLU A 93 -7.85 4.68 5.89
CA GLU A 93 -7.71 3.30 6.35
C GLU A 93 -6.46 2.63 5.76
N MET A 94 -6.20 2.79 4.47
CA MET A 94 -4.97 2.29 3.84
C MET A 94 -3.72 2.94 4.45
N VAL A 95 -3.73 4.26 4.68
CA VAL A 95 -2.63 4.98 5.34
C VAL A 95 -2.40 4.46 6.76
N ARG A 96 -3.47 4.27 7.53
CA ARG A 96 -3.42 3.72 8.89
C ARG A 96 -2.76 2.34 8.91
N ARG A 97 -3.16 1.44 8.01
CA ARG A 97 -2.58 0.09 7.90
C ARG A 97 -1.09 0.09 7.61
N ILE A 98 -0.59 1.09 6.88
CA ILE A 98 0.85 1.24 6.63
C ILE A 98 1.55 1.77 7.89
N ILE A 99 1.04 2.84 8.50
CA ILE A 99 1.68 3.48 9.66
C ILE A 99 1.71 2.55 10.88
N GLU A 100 0.62 1.81 11.10
CA GLU A 100 0.41 0.92 12.24
C GLU A 100 0.84 -0.53 11.96
N ALA A 101 1.54 -0.80 10.84
CA ALA A 101 1.93 -2.15 10.45
C ALA A 101 2.77 -2.83 11.54
N GLU A 102 2.29 -3.98 12.04
CA GLU A 102 2.97 -4.71 13.11
C GLU A 102 4.24 -5.41 12.61
N GLU A 103 5.25 -5.44 13.49
CA GLU A 103 6.46 -6.23 13.27
C GLU A 103 6.16 -7.70 13.54
N VAL A 104 6.53 -8.56 12.61
CA VAL A 104 6.37 -10.00 12.72
C VAL A 104 7.73 -10.69 12.72
N ALA A 105 7.95 -11.52 13.75
CA ALA A 105 9.16 -12.32 13.87
C ALA A 105 9.15 -13.46 12.84
N VAL A 106 10.26 -13.59 12.11
CA VAL A 106 10.49 -14.72 11.21
C VAL A 106 10.79 -15.94 12.08
N LYS A 107 9.89 -16.93 12.12
CA LYS A 107 10.32 -18.30 12.46
C LYS A 107 11.04 -18.82 11.22
N GLU A 108 12.37 -18.80 11.23
CA GLU A 108 13.13 -19.59 10.27
C GLU A 108 12.65 -21.03 10.41
N ALA A 109 11.99 -21.56 9.37
CA ALA A 109 11.73 -22.98 9.28
C ALA A 109 13.11 -23.65 9.18
N VAL A 110 13.60 -24.18 10.30
CA VAL A 110 14.78 -25.04 10.33
C VAL A 110 14.50 -26.18 9.36
N LYS A 111 15.42 -26.31 8.39
CA LYS A 111 15.44 -27.30 7.31
C LYS A 111 15.10 -28.72 7.74
#